data_AF-A0A525K4K4-F1
#
_entry.id   AF-A0A525K4K4-F1
#
_cell.length_a   1.000
_cell.length_b   1.000
_cell.length_c   1.000
_cell.angle_alpha   90.00
_cell.angle_beta   90.00
_cell.angle_gamma   90.00
#
_symmetry.space_group_name_H-M   'P 1'
#
loop_
_entity.id
_entity.type
_entity.pdbx_description
1 polymer ?
#
loop_
_entity_poly.entity_id
_entity_poly.type
_entity_poly.pdbx_seq_one_letter_code
_entity_poly.pdbx_strand_id
1 'polypeptide(L)'
;MPIRSRAHAGPLSSPVLWLAGYLAAWGVAVGYLAQKGGDWSFPIISLGVFGVALPGLALLLTRNARPAPIPVLRPGLELAAVLVFLTVYAVVFLGWGMGAVRHAAPPGREQELLVLAAKLAVHVLAPAALLALLGAQLRPLIRARANRPGFWPPLIVLGLIILALLCVVSPALKQIAGLHASAATLAWAAPAAFIWIALEAGLCEEFLFRAVLQTRLAAVLKSEVGAVVVGALLFALAHAPGLFLRGTPETDGYSTDVFQVVAFTIATLSPIALLFGTLWARTRSLLLIVLLHAAVDVLPNLAAFVRTWTG
;
A
#
# COMPACT_ATOMS: atom_id res chain seq x y z
N MET A 1 -25.88 5.08 35.53
CA MET A 1 -24.78 5.89 34.97
C MET A 1 -23.51 5.03 35.01
N PRO A 2 -22.99 4.49 33.89
CA PRO A 2 -21.83 3.62 33.95
C PRO A 2 -20.57 4.47 34.13
N ILE A 3 -19.86 4.23 35.22
CA ILE A 3 -18.56 4.81 35.54
C ILE A 3 -17.58 4.30 34.47
N ARG A 4 -17.22 5.17 33.51
CA ARG A 4 -16.11 4.88 32.59
C ARG A 4 -14.83 4.89 33.41
N SER A 5 -14.35 3.71 33.80
CA SER A 5 -13.00 3.56 34.32
C SER A 5 -12.02 4.06 33.25
N ARG A 6 -11.38 5.20 33.48
CA ARG A 6 -10.21 5.62 32.72
C ARG A 6 -9.09 4.64 33.08
N ALA A 7 -9.04 3.50 32.38
CA ALA A 7 -7.86 2.67 32.41
C ALA A 7 -6.70 3.55 31.95
N HIS A 8 -5.71 3.75 32.82
CA HIS A 8 -4.50 4.49 32.49
C HIS A 8 -3.88 3.82 31.27
N ALA A 9 -3.97 4.51 30.13
CA ALA A 9 -3.36 4.02 28.90
C ALA A 9 -1.85 4.01 29.14
N GLY A 10 -1.25 2.82 29.14
CA GLY A 10 0.18 2.65 29.39
C GLY A 10 1.03 3.42 28.37
N PRO A 11 2.33 3.64 28.64
CA PRO A 11 3.19 4.50 27.82
C PRO A 11 3.18 4.14 26.31
N LEU A 12 2.98 2.87 25.96
CA LEU A 12 2.90 2.38 24.57
C LEU A 12 1.66 2.86 23.79
N SER A 13 0.70 3.55 24.41
CA SER A 13 -0.43 4.15 23.69
C SER A 13 -0.16 5.55 23.15
N SER A 14 0.98 6.17 23.49
CA SER A 14 1.28 7.55 23.09
C SER A 14 1.51 7.65 21.58
N PRO A 15 0.68 8.41 20.82
CA PRO A 15 0.90 8.65 19.39
C PRO A 15 2.28 9.25 19.09
N VAL A 16 2.79 10.09 20.00
CA VAL A 16 4.07 10.77 19.85
C VAL A 16 5.23 9.78 19.83
N LEU A 17 5.19 8.75 20.68
CA LEU A 17 6.26 7.73 20.72
C LEU A 17 6.29 6.90 19.43
N TRP A 18 5.12 6.53 18.89
CA TRP A 18 5.04 5.82 17.61
C TRP A 18 5.58 6.65 16.44
N LEU A 19 5.20 7.93 16.38
CA LEU A 19 5.71 8.85 15.35
C LEU A 19 7.21 9.10 15.50
N ALA A 20 7.71 9.27 16.72
CA ALA A 20 9.14 9.42 16.97
C ALA A 20 9.93 8.17 16.56
N GLY A 21 9.42 6.97 16.88
CA GLY A 21 10.01 5.71 16.46
C GLY A 21 10.04 5.55 14.93
N TYR A 22 8.96 5.94 14.25
CA TYR A 22 8.91 5.98 12.79
C TYR A 22 9.98 6.91 12.21
N LEU A 23 10.03 8.16 12.69
CA LEU A 23 10.96 9.16 12.19
C LEU A 23 12.42 8.77 12.45
N ALA A 24 12.70 8.09 13.57
CA ALA A 24 14.02 7.54 13.84
C ALA A 24 14.39 6.45 12.81
N ALA A 25 13.50 5.48 12.58
CA ALA A 25 13.73 4.41 11.61
C ALA A 25 13.90 4.95 10.17
N TRP A 26 13.01 5.85 9.75
CA TRP A 26 13.07 6.51 8.46
C TRP A 26 14.34 7.38 8.34
N GLY A 27 14.68 8.14 9.37
CA GLY A 27 15.88 9.00 9.39
C GLY A 27 17.18 8.20 9.30
N VAL A 28 17.26 7.05 9.97
CA VAL A 28 18.39 6.11 9.82
C VAL A 28 18.48 5.58 8.39
N ALA A 29 17.34 5.20 7.78
CA ALA A 29 17.32 4.72 6.41
C ALA A 29 17.77 5.80 5.40
N VAL A 30 17.25 7.01 5.50
CA VAL A 30 17.66 8.15 4.66
C VAL A 30 19.14 8.50 4.86
N GLY A 31 19.60 8.53 6.12
CA GLY A 31 21.00 8.76 6.44
C GLY A 31 21.92 7.70 5.85
N TYR A 32 21.51 6.43 5.87
CA TYR A 32 22.25 5.34 5.24
C TYR A 32 22.34 5.51 3.72
N LEU A 33 21.22 5.85 3.05
CA LEU A 33 21.21 6.12 1.62
C LEU A 33 22.16 7.27 1.26
N ALA A 34 22.09 8.38 2.00
CA ALA A 34 22.98 9.52 1.80
C ALA A 34 24.45 9.14 1.97
N GLN A 35 24.79 8.37 3.00
CA GLN A 35 26.16 7.91 3.27
C GLN A 35 26.68 6.97 2.16
N LYS A 36 25.82 6.14 1.58
CA LYS A 36 26.17 5.17 0.52
C LYS A 36 26.04 5.73 -0.89
N GLY A 37 25.75 7.03 -1.05
CA GLY A 37 25.58 7.67 -2.35
C GLY A 37 24.30 7.26 -3.09
N GLY A 38 23.32 6.66 -2.40
CA GLY A 38 21.98 6.44 -2.93
C GLY A 38 21.15 7.73 -2.95
N ASP A 39 20.05 7.73 -3.71
CA ASP A 39 19.13 8.88 -3.71
C ASP A 39 18.41 9.00 -2.37
N TRP A 40 18.71 10.08 -1.66
CA TRP A 40 18.10 10.47 -0.39
C TRP A 40 17.17 11.68 -0.54
N SER A 41 17.18 12.34 -1.70
CA SER A 41 16.39 13.54 -1.96
C SER A 41 14.92 13.19 -2.20
N PHE A 42 14.65 12.17 -3.00
CA PHE A 42 13.29 11.69 -3.24
C PHE A 42 12.60 11.21 -1.96
N PRO A 43 13.24 10.41 -1.06
CA PRO A 43 12.67 10.09 0.24
C PRO A 43 12.19 11.29 1.07
N ILE A 44 12.92 12.41 1.09
CA ILE A 44 12.51 13.62 1.82
C ILE A 44 11.23 14.19 1.24
N ILE A 45 11.16 14.29 -0.10
CA ILE A 45 9.96 14.75 -0.80
C ILE A 45 8.79 13.79 -0.54
N SER A 46 9.04 12.48 -0.62
CA SER A 46 8.06 11.43 -0.35
C SER A 46 7.50 11.53 1.08
N LEU A 47 8.35 11.73 2.09
CA LEU A 47 7.90 11.96 3.46
C LEU A 47 7.08 13.23 3.58
N GLY A 48 7.52 14.35 3.01
CA GLY A 48 6.81 15.62 3.05
C GLY A 48 5.41 15.52 2.43
N VAL A 49 5.30 14.91 1.25
CA VAL A 49 4.04 14.78 0.51
C VAL A 49 3.17 13.66 1.08
N PHE A 50 3.66 12.42 1.07
CA PHE A 50 2.87 11.24 1.42
C PHE A 50 2.87 10.91 2.90
N GLY A 51 3.89 11.33 3.66
CA GLY A 51 3.97 11.12 5.11
C GLY A 51 3.35 12.24 5.95
N VAL A 52 3.23 13.47 5.41
CA VAL A 52 2.74 14.64 6.17
C VAL A 52 1.58 15.35 5.48
N ALA A 53 1.78 15.92 4.29
CA ALA A 53 0.79 16.80 3.66
C ALA A 53 -0.52 16.07 3.29
N LEU A 54 -0.42 14.97 2.54
CA LEU A 54 -1.60 14.20 2.13
C LEU A 54 -2.28 13.48 3.31
N PRO A 55 -1.57 12.87 4.29
CA PRO A 55 -2.21 12.37 5.51
C PRO A 55 -2.91 13.47 6.32
N GLY A 56 -2.31 14.65 6.46
CA GLY A 56 -2.93 15.80 7.11
C GLY A 56 -4.22 16.23 6.43
N LEU A 57 -4.20 16.30 5.09
CA LEU A 57 -5.40 16.58 4.29
C LEU A 57 -6.43 15.44 4.40
N ALA A 58 -6.00 14.17 4.42
CA ALA A 58 -6.88 13.03 4.64
C ALA A 58 -7.59 13.11 6.01
N LEU A 59 -6.88 13.50 7.08
CA LEU A 59 -7.48 13.74 8.39
C LEU A 59 -8.55 14.83 8.34
N LEU A 60 -8.28 15.93 7.64
CA LEU A 60 -9.23 17.03 7.45
C LEU A 60 -10.47 16.60 6.66
N LEU A 61 -10.29 15.93 5.52
CA LEU A 61 -11.37 15.46 4.64
C LEU A 61 -12.20 14.34 5.27
N THR A 62 -11.64 13.63 6.24
CA THR A 62 -12.31 12.56 7.00
C THR A 62 -12.70 12.97 8.42
N ARG A 63 -12.69 14.28 8.76
CA ARG A 63 -13.03 14.76 10.11
C ARG A 63 -14.42 14.31 10.59
N ASN A 64 -15.36 14.16 9.65
CA ASN A 64 -16.74 13.73 9.91
C ASN A 64 -16.94 12.21 9.77
N ALA A 65 -15.90 11.45 9.41
CA ALA A 65 -15.99 10.01 9.29
C ALA A 65 -16.19 9.36 10.66
N ARG A 66 -17.07 8.36 10.71
CA ARG A 66 -17.37 7.56 11.92
C ARG A 66 -17.19 6.07 11.57
N PRO A 67 -15.94 5.59 11.47
CA PRO A 67 -15.69 4.21 11.10
C PRO A 67 -16.24 3.28 12.18
N ALA A 68 -16.94 2.22 11.76
CA ALA A 68 -17.38 1.20 12.71
C ALA A 68 -16.17 0.34 13.10
N PRO A 69 -16.00 -0.01 14.38
CA PRO A 69 -14.96 -0.94 14.82
C PRO A 69 -15.03 -2.26 14.06
N ILE A 70 -13.88 -2.84 13.77
CA ILE A 70 -13.77 -4.19 13.21
C ILE A 70 -13.38 -5.12 14.36
N PRO A 71 -14.23 -6.10 14.72
CA PRO A 71 -13.89 -7.04 15.78
C PRO A 71 -12.74 -7.94 15.36
N VAL A 72 -11.74 -8.06 16.23
CA VAL A 72 -10.63 -9.03 16.12
C VAL A 72 -10.75 -9.94 17.33
N LEU A 73 -11.14 -11.19 17.10
CA LEU A 73 -11.52 -12.10 18.19
C LEU A 73 -10.30 -12.59 18.97
N ARG A 74 -9.20 -12.86 18.25
CA ARG A 74 -7.95 -13.37 18.84
C ARG A 74 -6.76 -12.54 18.37
N PRO A 75 -6.61 -11.28 18.85
CA PRO A 75 -5.66 -10.33 18.28
C PRO A 75 -4.23 -10.84 18.15
N GLY A 76 -3.68 -11.46 19.21
CA GLY A 76 -2.32 -11.98 19.20
C GLY A 76 -2.12 -13.13 18.21
N LEU A 77 -3.03 -14.11 18.22
CA LEU A 77 -2.96 -15.28 17.32
C LEU A 77 -3.17 -14.88 15.86
N GLU A 78 -4.19 -14.06 15.58
CA GLU A 78 -4.45 -13.55 14.22
C GLU A 78 -3.26 -12.74 13.70
N LEU A 79 -2.69 -11.85 14.51
CA LEU A 79 -1.51 -11.08 14.11
C LEU A 79 -0.31 -11.99 13.85
N ALA A 80 -0.02 -12.93 14.75
CA ALA A 80 1.11 -13.85 14.59
C ALA A 80 0.98 -14.68 13.31
N ALA A 81 -0.21 -15.22 13.03
CA ALA A 81 -0.48 -15.96 11.80
C ALA A 81 -0.31 -15.08 10.55
N VAL A 82 -0.81 -13.84 10.57
CA VAL A 82 -0.63 -12.89 9.47
C VAL A 82 0.84 -12.51 9.28
N LEU A 83 1.62 -12.33 10.34
CA LEU A 83 3.05 -12.03 10.24
C LEU A 83 3.84 -13.21 9.66
N VAL A 84 3.55 -14.45 10.08
CA VAL A 84 4.14 -15.65 9.47
C VAL A 84 3.79 -15.74 7.99
N PHE A 85 2.50 -15.53 7.66
CA PHE A 85 2.06 -15.48 6.26
C PHE A 85 2.82 -14.40 5.47
N LEU A 86 2.97 -13.19 6.02
CA LEU A 86 3.68 -12.09 5.37
C LEU A 86 5.16 -12.39 5.16
N THR A 87 5.83 -13.05 6.10
CA THR A 87 7.23 -13.48 5.93
C THR A 87 7.35 -14.48 4.79
N VAL A 88 6.48 -15.50 4.75
CA VAL A 88 6.46 -16.49 3.66
C VAL A 88 6.13 -15.81 2.33
N TYR A 89 5.12 -14.94 2.30
CA TYR A 89 4.75 -14.14 1.14
C TYR A 89 5.92 -13.30 0.62
N ALA A 90 6.58 -12.54 1.47
CA ALA A 90 7.66 -11.64 1.06
C ALA A 90 8.87 -12.40 0.52
N VAL A 91 9.27 -13.50 1.16
CA VAL A 91 10.45 -14.27 0.74
C VAL A 91 10.14 -15.20 -0.43
N VAL A 92 9.06 -15.97 -0.34
CA VAL A 92 8.74 -17.01 -1.33
C VAL A 92 8.03 -16.41 -2.53
N PHE A 93 6.89 -15.73 -2.32
CA PHE A 93 6.09 -15.23 -3.44
C PHE A 93 6.71 -14.00 -4.09
N LEU A 94 7.06 -12.97 -3.32
CA LEU A 94 7.70 -11.76 -3.85
C LEU A 94 9.16 -11.97 -4.23
N GLY A 95 9.90 -12.87 -3.59
CA GLY A 95 11.25 -13.22 -4.03
C GLY A 95 11.23 -14.05 -5.31
N TRP A 96 10.59 -15.22 -5.31
CA TRP A 96 10.76 -16.22 -6.36
C TRP A 96 9.46 -16.50 -7.14
N GLY A 97 8.35 -16.66 -6.44
CA GLY A 97 7.07 -17.12 -6.99
C GLY A 97 6.54 -16.24 -8.12
N MET A 98 6.59 -14.91 -7.96
CA MET A 98 6.17 -13.97 -9.01
C MET A 98 7.03 -14.07 -10.28
N GLY A 99 8.32 -14.43 -10.15
CA GLY A 99 9.16 -14.77 -11.29
C GLY A 99 8.68 -16.05 -11.97
N ALA A 100 8.43 -17.12 -11.21
CA ALA A 100 7.92 -18.38 -11.75
C ALA A 100 6.56 -18.20 -12.46
N VAL A 101 5.64 -17.41 -11.88
CA VAL A 101 4.34 -17.08 -12.49
C VAL A 101 4.53 -16.36 -13.82
N ARG A 102 5.44 -15.38 -13.91
CA ARG A 102 5.71 -14.68 -15.18
C ARG A 102 6.31 -15.61 -16.23
N HIS A 103 7.21 -16.52 -15.87
CA HIS A 103 7.80 -17.46 -16.83
C HIS A 103 6.86 -18.58 -17.29
N ALA A 104 5.71 -18.76 -16.62
CA ALA A 104 4.72 -19.77 -16.99
C ALA A 104 3.91 -19.40 -18.25
N ALA A 105 3.96 -18.14 -18.70
CA ALA A 105 3.30 -17.69 -19.92
C ALA A 105 4.18 -16.68 -20.69
N PRO A 106 4.14 -16.65 -22.03
CA PRO A 106 4.86 -15.65 -22.83
C PRO A 106 4.45 -14.22 -22.47
N PRO A 107 5.36 -13.23 -22.60
CA PRO A 107 5.03 -11.82 -22.36
C PRO A 107 3.81 -11.38 -23.19
N GLY A 108 2.84 -10.76 -22.52
CA GLY A 108 1.59 -10.33 -23.15
C GLY A 108 0.38 -10.50 -22.24
N ARG A 109 -0.82 -10.52 -22.82
CA ARG A 109 -2.09 -10.53 -22.09
C ARG A 109 -2.25 -11.76 -21.19
N GLU A 110 -1.82 -12.93 -21.66
CA GLU A 110 -1.91 -14.18 -20.91
C GLU A 110 -1.05 -14.15 -19.64
N GLN A 111 0.19 -13.67 -19.74
CA GLN A 111 1.06 -13.49 -18.58
C GLN A 111 0.47 -12.49 -17.57
N GLU A 112 -0.06 -11.36 -18.03
CA GLU A 112 -0.65 -10.36 -17.12
C GLU A 112 -1.92 -10.86 -16.42
N LEU A 113 -2.79 -11.62 -17.13
CA LEU A 113 -3.95 -12.28 -16.52
C LEU A 113 -3.53 -13.33 -15.48
N LEU A 114 -2.49 -14.12 -15.78
CA LEU A 114 -1.95 -15.10 -14.86
C LEU A 114 -1.35 -14.45 -13.61
N VAL A 115 -0.60 -13.35 -13.78
CA VAL A 115 -0.06 -12.54 -12.68
C VAL A 115 -1.18 -11.97 -11.82
N LEU A 116 -2.22 -11.37 -12.42
CA LEU A 116 -3.37 -10.85 -11.70
C LEU A 116 -4.07 -11.95 -10.88
N ALA A 117 -4.33 -13.11 -11.50
CA ALA A 117 -4.95 -14.24 -10.82
C ALA A 117 -4.11 -14.73 -9.62
N ALA A 118 -2.79 -14.88 -9.81
CA ALA A 118 -1.88 -15.26 -8.74
C ALA A 118 -1.84 -14.23 -7.61
N LYS A 119 -1.79 -12.93 -7.95
CA LYS A 119 -1.82 -11.85 -6.96
C LYS A 119 -3.13 -11.86 -6.17
N LEU A 120 -4.29 -11.96 -6.82
CA LEU A 120 -5.58 -12.03 -6.13
C LEU A 120 -5.66 -13.27 -5.21
N ALA A 121 -5.18 -14.42 -5.67
CA ALA A 121 -5.15 -15.63 -4.87
C ALA A 121 -4.30 -15.46 -3.60
N VAL A 122 -3.09 -14.93 -3.75
CA VAL A 122 -2.14 -14.80 -2.63
C VAL A 122 -2.48 -13.62 -1.72
N HIS A 123 -2.88 -12.48 -2.25
CA HIS A 123 -3.09 -11.27 -1.45
C HIS A 123 -4.49 -11.13 -0.89
N VAL A 124 -5.49 -11.76 -1.52
CA VAL A 124 -6.89 -11.64 -1.10
C VAL A 124 -7.40 -12.96 -0.56
N LEU A 125 -7.40 -14.01 -1.39
CA LEU A 125 -8.04 -15.28 -1.02
C LEU A 125 -7.30 -15.99 0.12
N ALA A 126 -5.98 -16.12 0.04
CA ALA A 126 -5.18 -16.80 1.07
C ALA A 126 -5.28 -16.14 2.46
N PRO A 127 -5.07 -14.83 2.64
CA PRO A 127 -5.24 -14.19 3.94
C PRO A 127 -6.70 -14.18 4.40
N ALA A 128 -7.68 -14.07 3.49
CA ALA A 128 -9.09 -14.21 3.86
C ALA A 128 -9.39 -15.62 4.40
N ALA A 129 -8.90 -16.66 3.73
CA ALA A 129 -9.05 -18.06 4.17
C ALA A 129 -8.35 -18.30 5.51
N LEU A 130 -7.11 -17.83 5.68
CA LEU A 130 -6.37 -17.90 6.94
C LEU A 130 -7.19 -17.31 8.10
N LEU A 131 -7.75 -16.12 7.90
CA LEU A 131 -8.55 -15.45 8.92
C LEU A 131 -9.88 -16.17 9.20
N ALA A 132 -10.54 -16.68 8.17
CA ALA A 132 -11.75 -17.47 8.33
C ALA A 132 -11.49 -18.76 9.14
N LEU A 133 -10.36 -19.44 8.88
CA LEU A 133 -9.93 -20.63 9.64
C LEU A 133 -9.64 -20.31 11.11
N LEU A 134 -9.20 -19.08 11.41
CA LEU A 134 -9.03 -18.59 12.78
C LEU A 134 -10.34 -18.08 13.42
N GLY A 135 -11.47 -18.17 12.71
CA GLY A 135 -12.80 -17.76 13.17
C GLY A 135 -13.10 -16.26 13.01
N ALA A 136 -12.27 -15.51 12.27
CA ALA A 136 -12.47 -14.07 12.09
C ALA A 136 -13.57 -13.76 11.06
N GLN A 137 -14.24 -12.62 11.25
CA GLN A 137 -15.28 -12.16 10.32
C GLN A 137 -14.67 -11.41 9.14
N LEU A 138 -14.90 -11.89 7.92
CA LEU A 138 -14.38 -11.25 6.70
C LEU A 138 -15.24 -10.07 6.23
N ARG A 139 -16.56 -10.14 6.44
CA ARG A 139 -17.51 -9.14 5.94
C ARG A 139 -17.14 -7.70 6.33
N PRO A 140 -16.71 -7.39 7.57
CA PRO A 140 -16.31 -6.03 7.93
C PRO A 140 -15.09 -5.50 7.16
N LEU A 141 -14.21 -6.39 6.68
CA LEU A 141 -12.96 -6.04 5.98
C LEU A 141 -13.22 -5.59 4.53
N ILE A 142 -14.22 -6.16 3.88
CA ILE A 142 -14.53 -5.92 2.46
C ILE A 142 -15.63 -4.87 2.22
N ARG A 143 -16.06 -4.14 3.26
CA ARG A 143 -17.13 -3.14 3.09
C ARG A 143 -16.64 -1.94 2.28
N ALA A 144 -17.34 -1.65 1.19
CA ALA A 144 -17.08 -0.47 0.35
C ALA A 144 -17.33 0.86 1.08
N ARG A 145 -18.42 0.99 1.83
CA ARG A 145 -18.80 2.21 2.58
C ARG A 145 -18.88 3.51 1.74
N ALA A 146 -19.15 3.41 0.45
CA ALA A 146 -19.25 4.57 -0.45
C ALA A 146 -20.32 5.60 -0.06
N ASN A 147 -21.34 5.17 0.69
CA ASN A 147 -22.43 6.02 1.19
C ASN A 147 -22.14 6.67 2.56
N ARG A 148 -20.91 6.59 3.08
CA ARG A 148 -20.55 7.12 4.41
C ARG A 148 -19.80 8.46 4.30
N PRO A 149 -19.95 9.36 5.30
CA PRO A 149 -19.11 10.55 5.38
C PRO A 149 -17.62 10.19 5.39
N GLY A 150 -16.83 10.94 4.63
CA GLY A 150 -15.39 10.69 4.48
C GLY A 150 -15.02 9.70 3.37
N PHE A 151 -15.94 9.28 2.50
CA PHE A 151 -15.60 8.52 1.29
C PHE A 151 -15.28 9.44 0.10
N TRP A 152 -16.27 10.19 -0.38
CA TRP A 152 -16.14 10.98 -1.62
C TRP A 152 -15.14 12.13 -1.54
N PRO A 153 -15.10 12.95 -0.47
CA PRO A 153 -14.15 14.06 -0.39
C PRO A 153 -12.68 13.64 -0.53
N PRO A 154 -12.16 12.64 0.23
CA PRO A 154 -10.79 12.19 0.01
C PRO A 154 -10.59 11.51 -1.34
N LEU A 155 -11.55 10.72 -1.85
CA LEU A 155 -11.42 10.10 -3.17
C LEU A 155 -11.17 11.15 -4.27
N ILE A 156 -12.02 12.18 -4.31
CA ILE A 156 -11.96 13.22 -5.34
C ILE A 156 -10.73 14.11 -5.13
N VAL A 157 -10.57 14.69 -3.94
CA VAL A 157 -9.52 15.70 -3.70
C VAL A 157 -8.13 15.06 -3.73
N LEU A 158 -7.91 13.95 -3.02
CA LEU A 158 -6.60 13.31 -3.00
C LEU A 158 -6.31 12.64 -4.34
N GLY A 159 -7.31 12.02 -4.98
CA GLY A 159 -7.15 11.42 -6.30
C GLY A 159 -6.71 12.45 -7.35
N LEU A 160 -7.34 13.62 -7.38
CA LEU A 160 -6.93 14.71 -8.29
C LEU A 160 -5.53 15.23 -7.98
N ILE A 161 -5.18 15.42 -6.70
CA ILE A 161 -3.83 15.87 -6.30
C ILE A 161 -2.77 14.84 -6.70
N ILE A 162 -3.02 13.55 -6.46
CA ILE A 162 -2.10 12.46 -6.82
C ILE A 162 -1.89 12.41 -8.32
N LEU A 163 -2.96 12.44 -9.12
CA LEU A 163 -2.87 12.44 -10.58
C LEU A 163 -2.10 13.68 -11.09
N ALA A 164 -2.41 14.87 -10.55
CA ALA A 164 -1.71 16.09 -10.91
C ALA A 164 -0.21 16.04 -10.56
N LEU A 165 0.14 15.48 -9.40
CA LEU A 165 1.52 15.29 -8.98
C LEU A 165 2.26 14.35 -9.95
N LEU A 166 1.65 13.21 -10.29
CA LEU A 166 2.24 12.22 -11.20
C LEU A 166 2.46 12.77 -12.62
N CYS A 167 1.60 13.68 -13.08
CA CYS A 167 1.81 14.40 -14.34
C CYS A 167 3.09 15.24 -14.35
N VAL A 168 3.60 15.65 -13.18
CA VAL A 168 4.77 16.53 -13.05
C VAL A 168 6.02 15.75 -12.66
N VAL A 169 5.91 14.84 -11.69
CA VAL A 169 7.09 14.20 -11.07
C VAL A 169 7.46 12.86 -11.69
N SER A 170 6.55 12.23 -12.44
CA SER A 170 6.80 10.93 -13.06
C SER A 170 7.08 11.07 -14.57
N PRO A 171 7.82 10.12 -15.18
CA PRO A 171 8.01 10.08 -16.62
C PRO A 171 6.76 9.63 -17.40
N ALA A 172 5.64 9.31 -16.73
CA ALA A 172 4.47 8.67 -17.32
C ALA A 172 3.93 9.41 -18.54
N LEU A 173 3.76 10.74 -18.49
CA LEU A 173 3.23 11.49 -19.63
C LEU A 173 4.14 11.42 -20.86
N LYS A 174 5.47 11.40 -20.67
CA LYS A 174 6.43 11.22 -21.77
C LYS A 174 6.32 9.82 -22.37
N GLN A 175 6.19 8.81 -21.53
CA GLN A 175 6.02 7.41 -21.97
C GLN A 175 4.70 7.21 -22.73
N ILE A 176 3.61 7.79 -22.24
CA ILE A 176 2.29 7.77 -22.90
C ILE A 176 2.36 8.51 -24.25
N ALA A 177 2.97 9.70 -24.28
CA ALA A 177 3.13 10.46 -25.51
C ALA A 177 3.96 9.69 -26.56
N GLY A 178 5.02 8.99 -26.12
CA GLY A 178 5.86 8.15 -26.98
C GLY A 178 5.15 6.92 -27.57
N LEU A 179 3.93 6.59 -27.15
CA LEU A 179 3.12 5.56 -27.80
C LEU A 179 2.52 6.02 -29.13
N HIS A 180 2.39 7.34 -29.34
CA HIS A 180 1.62 7.91 -30.45
C HIS A 180 0.20 7.33 -30.55
N ALA A 181 -0.40 6.95 -29.41
CA ALA A 181 -1.73 6.37 -29.37
C ALA A 181 -2.81 7.40 -29.75
N SER A 182 -3.82 6.96 -30.50
CA SER A 182 -4.95 7.83 -30.86
C SER A 182 -5.77 8.22 -29.62
N ALA A 183 -6.47 9.37 -29.69
CA ALA A 183 -7.38 9.79 -28.63
C ALA A 183 -8.46 8.72 -28.34
N ALA A 184 -8.94 8.03 -29.38
CA ALA A 184 -9.88 6.92 -29.24
C ALA A 184 -9.29 5.76 -28.44
N THR A 185 -8.00 5.43 -28.65
CA THR A 185 -7.30 4.39 -27.88
C THR A 185 -7.20 4.79 -26.41
N LEU A 186 -6.75 6.02 -26.13
CA LEU A 186 -6.59 6.52 -24.76
C LEU A 186 -7.94 6.62 -24.01
N ALA A 187 -9.02 6.97 -24.71
CA ALA A 187 -10.35 7.13 -24.12
C ALA A 187 -10.88 5.86 -23.46
N TRP A 188 -10.59 4.68 -24.01
CA TRP A 188 -10.96 3.41 -23.38
C TRP A 188 -9.81 2.81 -22.56
N ALA A 189 -8.55 2.98 -22.97
CA ALA A 189 -7.42 2.37 -22.30
C ALA A 189 -7.17 2.97 -20.91
N ALA A 190 -7.36 4.27 -20.73
CA ALA A 190 -7.19 4.92 -19.43
C ALA A 190 -8.17 4.37 -18.35
N PRO A 191 -9.51 4.33 -18.57
CA PRO A 191 -10.41 3.73 -17.59
C PRO A 191 -10.20 2.22 -17.42
N ALA A 192 -9.86 1.48 -18.49
CA ALA A 192 -9.56 0.05 -18.40
C ALA A 192 -8.29 -0.21 -17.56
N ALA A 193 -7.22 0.56 -17.78
CA ALA A 193 -5.99 0.50 -16.99
C ALA A 193 -6.25 0.85 -15.53
N PHE A 194 -7.09 1.86 -15.26
CA PHE A 194 -7.46 2.21 -13.89
C PHE A 194 -8.16 1.06 -13.17
N ILE A 195 -9.13 0.39 -13.83
CA ILE A 195 -9.80 -0.79 -13.27
C ILE A 195 -8.81 -1.92 -13.06
N TRP A 196 -7.94 -2.18 -14.03
CA TRP A 196 -6.91 -3.21 -13.95
C TRP A 196 -6.00 -3.00 -12.74
N ILE A 197 -5.44 -1.80 -12.58
CA ILE A 197 -4.55 -1.45 -11.47
C ILE A 197 -5.29 -1.45 -10.13
N ALA A 198 -6.56 -1.04 -10.10
CA ALA A 198 -7.39 -1.15 -8.90
C ALA A 198 -7.55 -2.61 -8.43
N LEU A 199 -7.54 -3.58 -9.34
CA LEU A 199 -7.56 -5.01 -8.99
C LEU A 199 -6.15 -5.53 -8.65
N GLU A 200 -5.19 -5.22 -9.50
CA GLU A 200 -3.85 -5.82 -9.47
C GLU A 200 -3.01 -5.33 -8.29
N ALA A 201 -2.97 -4.01 -8.06
CA ALA A 201 -2.19 -3.39 -7.00
C ALA A 201 -3.12 -2.97 -5.85
N GLY A 202 -4.13 -2.15 -6.16
CA GLY A 202 -5.02 -1.57 -5.16
C GLY A 202 -5.69 -2.61 -4.26
N LEU A 203 -6.50 -3.51 -4.82
CA LEU A 203 -7.21 -4.52 -4.05
C LEU A 203 -6.27 -5.51 -3.37
N CYS A 204 -5.26 -5.99 -4.09
CA CYS A 204 -4.32 -6.97 -3.57
C CYS A 204 -3.58 -6.41 -2.35
N GLU A 205 -2.91 -5.28 -2.49
CA GLU A 205 -2.08 -4.73 -1.42
C GLU A 205 -2.92 -4.14 -0.29
N GLU A 206 -3.95 -3.36 -0.59
CA GLU A 206 -4.73 -2.69 0.45
C GLU A 206 -5.58 -3.68 1.27
N PHE A 207 -6.02 -4.79 0.69
CA PHE A 207 -6.67 -5.85 1.47
C PHE A 207 -5.68 -6.49 2.44
N LEU A 208 -4.50 -6.91 1.97
CA LEU A 208 -3.51 -7.57 2.82
C LEU A 208 -2.94 -6.63 3.90
N PHE A 209 -2.51 -5.43 3.54
CA PHE A 209 -1.79 -4.55 4.45
C PHE A 209 -2.70 -3.68 5.31
N ARG A 210 -3.85 -3.20 4.81
CA ARG A 210 -4.76 -2.37 5.60
C ARG A 210 -5.86 -3.18 6.23
N ALA A 211 -6.67 -3.83 5.40
CA ALA A 211 -7.82 -4.56 5.90
C ALA A 211 -7.40 -5.71 6.80
N VAL A 212 -6.37 -6.46 6.41
CA VAL A 212 -5.87 -7.59 7.16
C VAL A 212 -4.88 -7.16 8.26
N LEU A 213 -3.65 -6.79 7.91
CA LEU A 213 -2.56 -6.56 8.86
C LEU A 213 -2.84 -5.39 9.82
N GLN A 214 -3.11 -4.19 9.30
CA GLN A 214 -3.25 -2.99 10.14
C GLN A 214 -4.40 -3.11 11.14
N THR A 215 -5.50 -3.77 10.78
CA THR A 215 -6.62 -4.02 11.71
C THR A 215 -6.18 -4.85 12.92
N ARG A 216 -5.31 -5.85 12.74
CA ARG A 216 -4.80 -6.69 13.84
C ARG A 216 -3.75 -5.96 14.66
N LEU A 217 -2.86 -5.21 13.99
CA LEU A 217 -1.92 -4.32 14.68
C LEU A 217 -2.67 -3.35 15.59
N ALA A 218 -3.76 -2.73 15.13
CA ALA A 218 -4.55 -1.81 15.95
C ALA A 218 -5.15 -2.50 17.18
N ALA A 219 -5.62 -3.74 17.03
CA ALA A 219 -6.16 -4.53 18.14
C ALA A 219 -5.10 -4.95 19.17
N VAL A 220 -3.91 -5.36 18.73
CA VAL A 220 -2.80 -5.79 19.61
C VAL A 220 -2.14 -4.58 20.29
N LEU A 221 -1.79 -3.55 19.52
CA LEU A 221 -1.12 -2.35 20.02
C LEU A 221 -2.06 -1.42 20.77
N LYS A 222 -3.38 -1.62 20.64
CA LYS A 222 -4.43 -0.73 21.17
C LYS A 222 -4.21 0.73 20.75
N SER A 223 -3.69 0.94 19.54
CA SER A 223 -3.30 2.24 19.00
C SER A 223 -3.42 2.24 17.48
N GLU A 224 -4.27 3.12 16.94
CA GLU A 224 -4.40 3.30 15.48
C GLU A 224 -3.12 3.90 14.89
N VAL A 225 -2.50 4.86 15.57
CA VAL A 225 -1.26 5.50 15.12
C VAL A 225 -0.11 4.49 15.11
N GLY A 226 0.00 3.66 16.15
CA GLY A 226 0.97 2.58 16.19
C GLY A 226 0.74 1.57 15.07
N ALA A 227 -0.51 1.20 14.80
CA ALA A 227 -0.85 0.31 13.70
C ALA A 227 -0.53 0.89 12.32
N VAL A 228 -0.77 2.18 12.09
CA VAL A 228 -0.41 2.89 10.85
C VAL A 228 1.11 2.88 10.65
N VAL A 229 1.87 3.29 11.67
CA VAL A 229 3.33 3.36 11.60
C VAL A 229 3.96 1.98 11.40
N VAL A 230 3.61 1.01 12.24
CA VAL A 230 4.17 -0.34 12.15
C VAL A 230 3.73 -1.01 10.85
N GLY A 231 2.47 -0.83 10.45
CA GLY A 231 1.97 -1.34 9.17
C GLY A 231 2.67 -0.72 7.96
N ALA A 232 3.04 0.56 8.02
CA ALA A 232 3.80 1.22 6.96
C ALA A 232 5.23 0.69 6.82
N LEU A 233 5.91 0.44 7.95
CA LEU A 233 7.24 -0.17 7.95
C LEU A 233 7.20 -1.62 7.44
N LEU A 234 6.21 -2.41 7.88
CA LEU A 234 6.05 -3.80 7.41
C LEU A 234 5.68 -3.86 5.92
N PHE A 235 4.87 -2.93 5.43
CA PHE A 235 4.59 -2.78 4.00
C PHE A 235 5.89 -2.54 3.22
N ALA A 236 6.68 -1.55 3.62
CA ALA A 236 7.96 -1.25 2.98
C ALA A 236 8.90 -2.46 2.98
N LEU A 237 9.11 -3.08 4.15
CA LEU A 237 10.00 -4.22 4.31
C LEU A 237 9.58 -5.45 3.50
N ALA A 238 8.27 -5.67 3.29
CA ALA A 238 7.78 -6.77 2.48
C ALA A 238 8.24 -6.67 1.00
N HIS A 239 8.57 -5.48 0.52
CA HIS A 239 9.05 -5.26 -0.85
C HIS A 239 10.56 -5.51 -1.01
N ALA A 240 11.33 -5.43 0.08
CA ALA A 240 12.78 -5.53 0.02
C ALA A 240 13.29 -6.85 -0.60
N PRO A 241 12.74 -8.04 -0.26
CA PRO A 241 13.18 -9.30 -0.89
C PRO A 241 12.94 -9.31 -2.41
N GLY A 242 11.82 -8.77 -2.89
CA GLY A 242 11.52 -8.73 -4.32
C GLY A 242 12.48 -7.80 -5.08
N LEU A 243 12.77 -6.63 -4.53
CA LEU A 243 13.74 -5.69 -5.11
C LEU A 243 15.17 -6.24 -5.08
N PHE A 244 15.57 -6.91 -4.00
CA PHE A 244 16.92 -7.45 -3.88
C PHE A 244 17.13 -8.70 -4.75
N LEU A 245 16.17 -9.61 -4.78
CA LEU A 245 16.32 -10.91 -5.47
C LEU A 245 15.97 -10.85 -6.97
N ARG A 246 15.14 -9.88 -7.39
CA ARG A 246 14.69 -9.76 -8.79
C ARG A 246 14.81 -8.38 -9.40
N GLY A 247 15.20 -7.37 -8.62
CA GLY A 247 15.44 -6.04 -9.17
C GLY A 247 16.55 -6.09 -10.21
N THR A 248 16.46 -5.22 -11.20
CA THR A 248 17.49 -4.99 -12.21
C THR A 248 18.02 -3.56 -12.08
N PRO A 249 19.15 -3.19 -12.70
CA PRO A 249 19.67 -1.81 -12.67
C PRO A 249 18.66 -0.73 -13.10
N GLU A 250 17.63 -1.10 -13.87
CA GLU A 250 16.54 -0.22 -14.31
C GLU A 250 15.40 -0.11 -13.28
N THR A 251 15.42 -0.92 -12.22
CA THR A 251 14.44 -0.89 -11.14
C THR A 251 14.85 0.11 -10.09
N ASP A 252 13.97 1.07 -9.78
CA ASP A 252 14.20 2.02 -8.69
C ASP A 252 14.47 1.29 -7.36
N GLY A 253 15.55 1.70 -6.69
CA GLY A 253 15.97 1.09 -5.43
C GLY A 253 16.74 -0.23 -5.57
N TYR A 254 17.08 -0.66 -6.79
CA TYR A 254 18.01 -1.77 -7.00
C TYR A 254 19.37 -1.47 -6.38
N SER A 255 19.92 -2.48 -5.69
CA SER A 255 21.30 -2.50 -5.22
C SER A 255 21.74 -3.93 -4.96
N THR A 256 23.04 -4.19 -5.11
CA THR A 256 23.68 -5.42 -4.65
C THR A 256 23.92 -5.43 -3.14
N ASP A 257 23.75 -4.28 -2.46
CA ASP A 257 23.74 -4.17 -1.00
C ASP A 257 22.31 -4.29 -0.46
N VAL A 258 22.03 -5.41 0.22
CA VAL A 258 20.73 -5.68 0.84
C VAL A 258 20.30 -4.58 1.82
N PHE A 259 21.24 -3.94 2.53
CA PHE A 259 20.92 -2.86 3.46
C PHE A 259 20.51 -1.60 2.72
N GLN A 260 21.09 -1.33 1.54
CA GLN A 260 20.67 -0.21 0.70
C GLN A 260 19.26 -0.42 0.16
N VAL A 261 18.89 -1.65 -0.24
CA VAL A 261 17.52 -1.97 -0.66
C VAL A 261 16.53 -1.82 0.50
N VAL A 262 16.86 -2.33 1.69
CA VAL A 262 16.04 -2.16 2.89
C VAL A 262 15.87 -0.68 3.24
N ALA A 263 16.96 0.08 3.25
CA ALA A 263 16.92 1.52 3.49
C ALA A 263 16.06 2.24 2.44
N PHE A 264 16.19 1.91 1.16
CA PHE A 264 15.36 2.47 0.09
C PHE A 264 13.87 2.19 0.31
N THR A 265 13.50 0.94 0.59
CA THR A 265 12.08 0.60 0.81
C THR A 265 11.49 1.35 2.00
N ILE A 266 12.21 1.42 3.13
CA ILE A 266 11.76 2.21 4.29
C ILE A 266 11.65 3.69 3.90
N ALA A 267 12.71 4.26 3.32
CA ALA A 267 12.79 5.69 3.03
C ALA A 267 11.72 6.16 2.04
N THR A 268 11.40 5.31 1.05
CA THR A 268 10.58 5.66 -0.12
C THR A 268 9.14 5.15 -0.04
N LEU A 269 8.94 3.89 0.33
CA LEU A 269 7.62 3.23 0.28
C LEU A 269 6.81 3.43 1.57
N SER A 270 7.45 3.50 2.74
CA SER A 270 6.70 3.66 4.00
C SER A 270 5.93 4.98 4.09
N PRO A 271 6.40 6.14 3.57
CA PRO A 271 5.60 7.36 3.53
C PRO A 271 4.26 7.20 2.80
N ILE A 272 4.26 6.54 1.64
CA ILE A 272 3.03 6.27 0.87
C ILE A 272 2.09 5.39 1.70
N ALA A 273 2.62 4.39 2.39
CA ALA A 273 1.82 3.54 3.27
C ALA A 273 1.24 4.27 4.50
N LEU A 274 1.83 5.37 4.97
CA LEU A 274 1.25 6.22 6.00
C LEU A 274 -0.06 6.87 5.54
N LEU A 275 -0.12 7.34 4.28
CA LEU A 275 -1.33 7.93 3.70
C LEU A 275 -2.49 6.91 3.69
N PHE A 276 -2.26 5.74 3.08
CA PHE A 276 -3.29 4.70 2.99
C PHE A 276 -3.66 4.13 4.35
N GLY A 277 -2.68 3.96 5.24
CA GLY A 277 -2.92 3.53 6.61
C GLY A 277 -3.77 4.54 7.38
N THR A 278 -3.52 5.83 7.21
CA THR A 278 -4.34 6.89 7.81
C THR A 278 -5.76 6.85 7.27
N LEU A 279 -5.95 6.79 5.95
CA LEU A 279 -7.28 6.69 5.33
C LEU A 279 -8.04 5.45 5.82
N TRP A 280 -7.38 4.30 5.95
CA TRP A 280 -8.00 3.10 6.51
C TRP A 280 -8.42 3.29 7.97
N ALA A 281 -7.54 3.84 8.83
CA ALA A 281 -7.86 4.11 10.23
C ALA A 281 -9.06 5.05 10.38
N ARG A 282 -9.20 6.03 9.46
CA ARG A 282 -10.26 7.04 9.47
C ARG A 282 -11.59 6.57 8.87
N THR A 283 -11.57 5.64 7.92
CA THR A 283 -12.78 5.33 7.12
C THR A 283 -13.21 3.87 7.19
N ARG A 284 -12.26 2.93 7.38
CA ARG A 284 -12.47 1.47 7.24
C ARG A 284 -13.20 1.12 5.93
N SER A 285 -12.89 1.85 4.87
CA SER A 285 -13.42 1.66 3.52
C SER A 285 -12.31 1.07 2.64
N LEU A 286 -12.46 -0.20 2.27
CA LEU A 286 -11.49 -0.85 1.38
C LEU A 286 -11.57 -0.24 -0.01
N LEU A 287 -12.79 -0.02 -0.53
CA LEU A 287 -12.99 0.56 -1.86
C LEU A 287 -12.30 1.93 -1.99
N LEU A 288 -12.38 2.80 -0.97
CA LEU A 288 -11.73 4.12 -1.02
C LEU A 288 -10.23 4.01 -1.24
N ILE A 289 -9.55 3.21 -0.41
CA ILE A 289 -8.09 3.08 -0.48
C ILE A 289 -7.66 2.33 -1.74
N VAL A 290 -8.45 1.36 -2.22
CA VAL A 290 -8.20 0.65 -3.49
C VAL A 290 -8.22 1.62 -4.68
N LEU A 291 -9.23 2.49 -4.76
CA LEU A 291 -9.35 3.45 -5.85
C LEU A 291 -8.26 4.54 -5.78
N LEU A 292 -7.91 4.99 -4.57
CA LEU A 292 -6.83 5.96 -4.39
C LEU A 292 -5.45 5.35 -4.68
N HIS A 293 -5.24 4.08 -4.36
CA HIS A 293 -4.04 3.34 -4.75
C HIS A 293 -3.95 3.25 -6.27
N ALA A 294 -5.05 2.92 -6.95
CA ALA A 294 -5.08 2.92 -8.41
C ALA A 294 -4.74 4.28 -9.02
N ALA A 295 -5.09 5.39 -8.36
CA ALA A 295 -4.71 6.72 -8.82
C ALA A 295 -3.19 6.98 -8.72
N VAL A 296 -2.47 6.34 -7.80
CA VAL A 296 -1.01 6.40 -7.70
C VAL A 296 -0.34 5.69 -8.87
N ASP A 297 -0.92 4.58 -9.31
CA ASP A 297 -0.25 3.65 -10.22
C ASP A 297 -0.75 3.70 -11.67
N VAL A 298 -1.93 4.27 -11.94
CA VAL A 298 -2.52 4.23 -13.28
C VAL A 298 -1.66 4.93 -14.33
N LEU A 299 -1.11 6.11 -14.04
CA LEU A 299 -0.31 6.86 -15.00
C LEU A 299 1.02 6.16 -15.32
N PRO A 300 1.84 5.76 -14.32
CA PRO A 300 3.06 4.98 -14.57
C PRO A 300 2.83 3.68 -15.38
N ASN A 301 1.66 3.04 -15.22
CA ASN A 301 1.37 1.76 -15.86
C ASN A 301 0.55 1.86 -17.16
N LEU A 302 0.00 3.02 -17.51
CA LEU A 302 -0.86 3.17 -18.68
C LEU A 302 -0.12 2.83 -19.98
N ALA A 303 1.15 3.23 -20.11
CA ALA A 303 1.90 2.97 -21.33
C ALA A 303 2.12 1.47 -21.57
N ALA A 304 2.48 0.74 -20.51
CA ALA A 304 2.62 -0.72 -20.55
C ALA A 304 1.27 -1.39 -20.83
N PHE A 305 0.19 -0.92 -20.19
CA PHE A 305 -1.16 -1.41 -20.45
C PHE A 305 -1.54 -1.28 -21.93
N VAL A 306 -1.37 -0.10 -22.53
CA VAL A 306 -1.70 0.09 -23.96
C VAL A 306 -0.92 -0.90 -24.83
N ARG A 307 0.41 -1.01 -24.68
CA ARG A 307 1.23 -1.96 -25.45
C ARG A 307 0.71 -3.40 -25.34
N THR A 308 0.39 -3.85 -24.13
CA THR A 308 -0.11 -5.21 -23.90
C THR A 308 -1.50 -5.46 -24.52
N TRP A 309 -2.39 -4.46 -24.47
CA TRP A 309 -3.80 -4.66 -24.83
C TRP A 309 -4.16 -4.18 -26.24
N THR A 310 -3.28 -3.47 -26.95
CA THR A 310 -3.55 -3.00 -28.33
C THR A 310 -2.75 -3.72 -29.41
N GLY A 311 -1.65 -4.39 -29.06
CA GLY A 311 -0.75 -5.01 -30.03
C GLY A 311 0.36 -4.05 -30.42
#